data_AF-K0NRD2-F1
#
_entry.id   AF-K0NRD2-F1
#
_cell.length_a   1.000
_cell.length_b   1.000
_cell.length_c   1.000
_cell.angle_alpha   90.00
_cell.angle_beta   90.00
_cell.angle_gamma   90.00
#
_symmetry.space_group_name_H-M   'P 1'
#
loop_
_entity.id
_entity.type
_entity.pdbx_description
1 polymer ?
#
loop_
_entity_poly.entity_id
_entity_poly.type
_entity_poly.pdbx_seq_one_letter_code
_entity_poly.pdbx_strand_id
1 'polypeptide(L)'
;MSSILDDQLRLMALKQYGLIKSIKTPDISEEDLRLILKNTENKTIKQLAAEKLLKKTNLYTVDLELILKSTENETIKQLATEKLQYLNSHPRLGVAGAIARANRLGRFHSESTKD
;
A
#
# COMPACT_ATOMS: atom_id res chain seq x y z
N MET A 1 6.46 14.09 -3.91
CA MET A 1 4.99 14.09 -4.00
C MET A 1 4.65 13.67 -5.42
N SER A 2 3.84 12.63 -5.62
CA SER A 2 3.34 12.28 -6.97
C SER A 2 2.30 13.31 -7.38
N SER A 3 2.39 13.87 -8.59
CA SER A 3 1.32 14.74 -9.10
C SER A 3 0.16 13.89 -9.63
N ILE A 4 -1.05 14.45 -9.64
CA ILE A 4 -2.23 13.77 -10.22
C ILE A 4 -1.97 13.38 -11.67
N LEU A 5 -1.20 14.19 -12.40
CA LEU A 5 -0.80 13.93 -13.78
C LEU A 5 0.13 12.72 -13.90
N ASP A 6 1.08 12.57 -12.96
CA ASP A 6 1.99 11.42 -12.92
C ASP A 6 1.22 10.13 -12.64
N ASP A 7 0.29 10.14 -11.68
CA ASP A 7 -0.55 8.98 -11.37
C ASP A 7 -1.44 8.60 -12.57
N GLN A 8 -1.97 9.58 -13.31
CA GLN A 8 -2.76 9.31 -14.52
C GLN A 8 -1.90 8.68 -15.64
N LEU A 9 -0.71 9.25 -15.89
CA LEU A 9 0.21 8.74 -16.91
C LEU A 9 0.68 7.32 -16.57
N ARG A 10 0.98 7.07 -15.30
CA ARG A 10 1.40 5.77 -14.78
C ARG A 10 0.28 4.73 -14.91
N LEU A 11 -0.96 5.09 -14.58
CA LEU A 11 -2.11 4.21 -14.80
C LEU A 11 -2.32 3.90 -16.29
N MET A 12 -2.14 4.88 -17.17
CA MET A 12 -2.26 4.69 -18.61
C MET A 12 -1.21 3.69 -19.12
N ALA A 13 0.04 3.83 -18.68
CA ALA A 13 1.11 2.88 -19.00
C ALA A 13 0.80 1.44 -18.50
N LEU A 14 0.30 1.30 -17.28
CA LEU A 14 -0.10 0.01 -16.71
C LEU A 14 -1.25 -0.64 -17.49
N LYS A 15 -2.21 0.15 -17.96
CA LYS A 15 -3.31 -0.33 -18.81
C LYS A 15 -2.79 -0.77 -20.19
N GLN A 16 -1.91 0.01 -20.79
CA GLN A 16 -1.31 -0.28 -22.10
C GLN A 16 -0.48 -1.58 -22.07
N TYR A 17 0.29 -1.80 -21.00
CA TYR A 17 1.07 -3.04 -20.80
C TYR A 17 0.18 -4.26 -20.46
N GLY A 18 -1.01 -3.99 -19.92
CA GLY A 18 -1.99 -4.98 -19.50
C GLY A 18 -1.95 -5.24 -18.00
N LEU A 19 -3.01 -4.87 -17.29
CA LEU A 19 -3.06 -4.86 -15.82
C LEU A 19 -2.71 -6.22 -15.17
N ILE A 20 -3.21 -7.33 -15.71
CA ILE A 20 -2.89 -8.68 -15.20
C ILE A 20 -1.40 -8.98 -15.38
N LYS A 21 -0.82 -8.59 -16.53
CA LYS A 21 0.60 -8.76 -16.82
C LYS A 21 1.44 -7.91 -15.85
N SER A 22 1.05 -6.65 -15.63
CA SER A 22 1.65 -5.76 -14.63
C SER A 22 1.66 -6.40 -13.24
N ILE A 23 0.51 -6.85 -12.71
CA ILE A 23 0.42 -7.42 -11.36
C ILE A 23 1.31 -8.67 -11.19
N LYS A 24 1.43 -9.48 -12.25
CA LYS A 24 2.25 -10.69 -12.23
C LYS A 24 3.75 -10.39 -12.23
N THR A 25 4.18 -9.21 -12.70
CA THR A 25 5.61 -8.84 -12.64
C THR A 25 6.11 -8.92 -11.19
N PRO A 26 7.29 -9.52 -10.95
CA PRO A 26 7.85 -9.63 -9.59
C PRO A 26 8.15 -8.27 -8.95
N ASP A 27 8.58 -7.32 -9.78
CA ASP A 27 9.12 -6.01 -9.44
C ASP A 27 8.09 -4.88 -9.43
N ILE A 28 6.80 -5.17 -9.65
CA ILE A 28 5.74 -4.15 -9.55
C ILE A 28 5.82 -3.42 -8.21
N SER A 29 5.75 -2.09 -8.28
CA SER A 29 5.80 -1.22 -7.11
C SER A 29 4.51 -1.28 -6.30
N GLU A 30 4.59 -0.93 -5.02
CA GLU A 30 3.41 -0.86 -4.14
C GLU A 30 2.47 0.27 -4.60
N GLU A 31 3.02 1.37 -5.09
CA GLU A 31 2.27 2.49 -5.68
C GLU A 31 1.46 2.05 -6.89
N ASP A 32 2.05 1.25 -7.79
CA ASP A 32 1.34 0.73 -8.96
C ASP A 32 0.19 -0.19 -8.54
N LEU A 33 0.41 -1.07 -7.56
CA LEU A 33 -0.65 -1.93 -7.01
C LEU A 33 -1.77 -1.12 -6.36
N ARG A 34 -1.44 -0.09 -5.56
CA ARG A 34 -2.42 0.83 -4.95
C ARG A 34 -3.23 1.58 -6.01
N LEU A 35 -2.56 2.04 -7.06
CA LEU A 35 -3.17 2.78 -8.16
C LEU A 35 -4.14 1.90 -8.94
N ILE A 36 -3.77 0.65 -9.21
CA ILE A 36 -4.64 -0.35 -9.83
C ILE A 36 -5.87 -0.61 -8.95
N LEU A 37 -5.67 -0.85 -7.65
CA LEU A 37 -6.76 -1.11 -6.69
C LEU A 37 -7.80 0.02 -6.62
N LYS A 38 -7.36 1.28 -6.74
CA LYS A 38 -8.23 2.46 -6.68
C LYS A 38 -9.01 2.72 -7.96
N ASN A 39 -8.42 2.42 -9.13
CA ASN A 39 -8.93 2.87 -10.42
C ASN A 39 -9.52 1.77 -11.30
N THR A 40 -9.46 0.50 -10.88
CA THR A 40 -10.08 -0.60 -11.61
C THR A 40 -11.44 -0.94 -11.00
N GLU A 41 -12.42 -1.29 -11.83
CA GLU A 41 -13.72 -1.83 -11.37
C GLU A 41 -13.77 -3.35 -11.45
N ASN A 42 -12.85 -3.96 -12.21
CA ASN A 42 -12.82 -5.39 -12.41
C ASN A 42 -12.44 -6.13 -11.12
N LYS A 43 -13.38 -6.91 -10.58
CA LYS A 43 -13.23 -7.65 -9.31
C LYS A 43 -12.02 -8.60 -9.31
N THR A 44 -11.79 -9.32 -10.40
CA THR A 44 -10.64 -10.23 -10.53
C THR A 44 -9.31 -9.50 -10.48
N ILE A 45 -9.21 -8.33 -11.12
CA ILE A 45 -8.00 -7.50 -11.09
C ILE A 45 -7.78 -6.92 -9.69
N LYS A 46 -8.85 -6.44 -9.02
CA LYS A 46 -8.76 -5.98 -7.62
C LYS A 46 -8.26 -7.09 -6.71
N GLN A 47 -8.81 -8.30 -6.86
CA GLN A 47 -8.41 -9.45 -6.07
C GLN A 47 -6.92 -9.76 -6.25
N LEU A 48 -6.46 -9.88 -7.50
CA LEU A 48 -5.04 -10.15 -7.80
C LEU A 48 -4.11 -9.08 -7.26
N ALA A 49 -4.47 -7.80 -7.42
CA ALA A 49 -3.67 -6.69 -6.90
C ALA A 49 -3.61 -6.70 -5.37
N ALA A 50 -4.74 -6.96 -4.70
CA ALA A 50 -4.81 -7.09 -3.24
C ALA A 50 -3.95 -8.25 -2.72
N GLU A 51 -4.04 -9.43 -3.34
CA GLU A 51 -3.21 -10.58 -2.96
C GLU A 51 -1.72 -10.30 -3.10
N LYS A 52 -1.33 -9.65 -4.21
CA LYS A 52 0.07 -9.29 -4.45
C LYS A 52 0.56 -8.25 -3.43
N LEU A 53 -0.28 -7.26 -3.13
CA LEU A 53 0.03 -6.22 -2.14
C LEU A 53 0.16 -6.82 -0.74
N LEU A 54 -0.73 -7.75 -0.34
CA LEU A 54 -0.67 -8.45 0.96
C LEU A 54 0.59 -9.30 1.18
N LYS A 55 1.26 -9.72 0.11
CA LYS A 55 2.51 -10.47 0.16
C LYS A 55 3.75 -9.57 0.28
N LYS A 56 3.61 -8.25 0.13
CA LYS A 56 4.72 -7.31 0.30
C LYS A 56 5.05 -7.12 1.79
N THR A 57 6.32 -6.92 2.09
CA THR A 57 6.86 -6.89 3.46
C THR A 57 6.50 -5.61 4.22
N ASN A 58 6.33 -4.49 3.51
CA ASN A 58 6.16 -3.15 4.09
C ASN A 58 4.72 -2.62 3.95
N LEU A 59 3.73 -3.44 4.30
CA LEU A 59 2.33 -3.00 4.35
C LEU A 59 2.08 -2.09 5.55
N TYR A 60 1.53 -0.91 5.28
CA TYR A 60 1.01 -0.03 6.31
C TYR A 60 -0.49 -0.25 6.53
N THR A 61 -1.03 0.25 7.63
CA THR A 61 -2.47 0.15 7.94
C THR A 61 -3.34 0.74 6.83
N VAL A 62 -2.89 1.82 6.19
CA VAL A 62 -3.56 2.46 5.05
C VAL A 62 -3.74 1.49 3.88
N ASP A 63 -2.78 0.60 3.64
CA ASP A 63 -2.86 -0.39 2.56
C ASP A 63 -3.87 -1.47 2.89
N LEU A 64 -3.88 -1.93 4.14
CA LEU A 64 -4.83 -2.93 4.63
C LEU A 64 -6.26 -2.39 4.57
N GLU A 65 -6.48 -1.14 4.99
CA GLU A 65 -7.77 -0.47 4.87
C GLU A 65 -8.22 -0.31 3.41
N LEU A 66 -7.31 0.03 2.50
CA LEU A 66 -7.61 0.11 1.07
C LEU A 66 -8.04 -1.26 0.53
N ILE A 67 -7.31 -2.33 0.88
CA ILE A 67 -7.65 -3.70 0.47
C ILE A 67 -9.05 -4.08 0.97
N LEU A 68 -9.35 -3.81 2.24
CA LEU A 68 -10.66 -4.12 2.85
C LEU A 68 -11.83 -3.42 2.16
N LYS A 69 -11.63 -2.17 1.69
CA LYS A 69 -12.64 -1.40 0.96
C LYS A 69 -12.76 -1.82 -0.51
N SER A 70 -11.68 -2.30 -1.11
CA SER A 70 -11.63 -2.60 -2.55
C SER A 70 -12.04 -4.03 -2.89
N THR A 71 -11.85 -5.00 -2.01
CA THR A 71 -12.09 -6.43 -2.32
C THR A 71 -13.39 -6.96 -1.73
N GLU A 72 -14.06 -7.84 -2.46
CA GLU A 72 -15.20 -8.63 -1.95
C GLU A 72 -14.78 -10.04 -1.51
N ASN A 73 -13.54 -10.44 -1.78
CA ASN A 73 -13.04 -11.75 -1.42
C ASN A 73 -12.86 -11.87 0.11
N GLU A 74 -13.60 -12.80 0.73
CA GLU A 74 -13.64 -12.97 2.18
C GLU A 74 -12.29 -13.42 2.76
N THR A 75 -11.58 -14.32 2.10
CA THR A 75 -10.27 -14.81 2.56
C THR A 75 -9.24 -13.67 2.61
N ILE A 76 -9.23 -12.80 1.58
CA ILE A 76 -8.37 -11.61 1.56
C ILE A 76 -8.77 -10.63 2.66
N LYS A 77 -10.08 -10.44 2.88
CA LYS A 77 -10.60 -9.58 3.95
C LYS A 77 -10.18 -10.08 5.33
N GLN A 78 -10.31 -11.38 5.59
CA GLN A 78 -9.89 -12.00 6.85
C GLN A 78 -8.39 -11.79 7.07
N LEU A 79 -7.55 -12.10 6.08
CA LEU A 79 -6.11 -11.92 6.18
C LEU A 79 -5.69 -10.45 6.38
N ALA A 80 -6.32 -9.52 5.67
CA ALA A 80 -6.07 -8.09 5.84
C ALA A 80 -6.51 -7.59 7.22
N THR A 81 -7.63 -8.10 7.74
CA THR A 81 -8.15 -7.77 9.08
C THR A 81 -7.22 -8.30 10.17
N GLU A 82 -6.75 -9.54 10.06
CA GLU A 82 -5.80 -10.12 11.01
C GLU A 82 -4.49 -9.34 11.05
N LYS A 83 -3.92 -9.00 9.89
CA LYS A 83 -2.72 -8.15 9.81
C LYS A 83 -2.97 -6.76 10.41
N LEU A 84 -4.13 -6.17 10.17
CA LEU A 84 -4.48 -4.85 10.70
C LEU A 84 -4.63 -4.89 12.23
N GLN A 85 -5.32 -5.91 12.75
CA GLN A 85 -5.43 -6.17 14.19
C GLN A 85 -4.05 -6.38 14.82
N TYR A 86 -3.19 -7.20 14.20
CA TYR A 86 -1.83 -7.41 14.67
C TYR A 86 -1.03 -6.11 14.75
N LEU A 87 -1.09 -5.26 13.72
CA LEU A 87 -0.41 -3.96 13.70
C LEU A 87 -0.98 -3.01 14.76
N ASN A 88 -2.29 -3.03 15.02
CA ASN A 88 -2.94 -2.21 16.04
C ASN A 88 -2.59 -2.67 17.46
N SER A 89 -2.51 -3.99 17.70
CA SER A 89 -2.08 -4.58 18.98
C SER A 89 -0.58 -4.42 19.25
N HIS A 90 0.22 -4.17 18.21
CA HIS A 90 1.64 -3.89 18.33
C HIS A 90 1.93 -2.43 17.96
N PRO A 91 1.63 -1.46 18.84
CA PRO A 91 1.71 -0.04 18.53
C PRO A 91 3.11 0.43 18.15
N ARG A 92 4.20 -0.31 18.45
CA ARG A 92 5.55 -0.03 17.92
C ARG A 92 5.74 -0.41 16.44
N LEU A 93 4.87 -1.23 15.88
CA LEU A 93 4.88 -1.68 14.48
C LEU A 93 3.72 -1.07 13.65
N GLY A 94 2.58 -0.73 14.28
CA GLY A 94 1.45 -0.03 13.65
C GLY A 94 1.63 1.49 13.48
N VAL A 95 0.52 2.22 13.25
CA VAL A 95 0.51 3.69 13.01
C VAL A 95 1.22 4.46 14.11
N ALA A 96 0.98 4.13 15.38
CA ALA A 96 1.66 4.77 16.52
C ALA A 96 3.19 4.59 16.47
N GLY A 97 3.67 3.50 15.89
CA GLY A 97 5.07 3.12 15.79
C GLY A 97 5.73 3.72 14.58
N ALA A 98 4.99 3.83 13.47
CA ALA A 98 5.37 4.63 12.31
C ALA A 98 5.46 6.12 12.66
N ILE A 99 4.48 6.66 13.39
CA ILE A 99 4.49 8.04 13.90
C ILE A 99 5.63 8.24 14.91
N ALA A 100 5.84 7.30 15.84
CA ALA A 100 6.95 7.38 16.79
C ALA A 100 8.32 7.32 16.08
N ARG A 101 8.49 6.46 15.06
CA ARG A 101 9.72 6.42 14.23
C ARG A 101 9.90 7.70 13.42
N ALA A 102 8.85 8.19 12.76
CA ALA A 102 8.88 9.43 11.99
C ALA A 102 9.23 10.64 12.88
N ASN A 103 8.64 10.71 14.08
CA ASN A 103 8.96 11.75 15.06
C ASN A 103 10.38 11.61 15.62
N ARG A 104 10.91 10.38 15.75
CA ARG A 104 12.31 10.16 16.16
C ARG A 104 13.28 10.64 15.07
N LEU A 105 13.03 10.28 13.82
CA LEU A 105 13.83 10.70 12.65
C LEU A 105 13.77 12.22 12.43
N GLY A 106 12.62 12.85 12.64
CA GLY A 106 12.47 14.30 12.57
C GLY A 106 13.26 15.05 13.65
N ARG A 107 13.41 14.49 14.86
CA ARG A 107 14.25 15.08 15.91
C ARG A 107 15.75 15.06 15.57
N PHE A 108 16.25 14.01 14.92
CA PHE A 108 17.67 13.95 14.54
C PHE A 108 18.09 15.02 13.55
N HIS A 109 17.16 15.56 12.75
CA HIS A 109 17.44 16.68 11.84
C HIS A 109 17.43 18.06 12.54
N SER A 110 16.89 18.15 13.77
CA SER A 110 16.74 19.43 14.49
C SER A 110 17.88 19.70 15.49
N GLU A 111 18.69 18.69 15.84
CA GLU A 111 19.78 18.80 16.82
C GLU A 111 21.17 19.00 16.20
N SER A 112 21.28 19.12 14.86
CA SER A 112 22.57 19.29 14.16
C SER A 112 22.84 20.71 13.64
N THR A 113 22.19 21.73 14.20
CA THR A 113 22.55 23.15 13.96
C THR A 113 22.34 23.96 15.24
N LYS A 114 23.13 23.70 16.26
CA LYS A 114 23.44 24.68 17.30
C LYS A 114 24.93 24.61 17.56
N ASP A 115 25.62 25.59 16.98
CA ASP A 115 26.98 26.00 17.32
C ASP A 115 27.18 26.16 18.84
#